data_AF-A0A9E3VPT3-F1
#
_entry.id   AF-A0A9E3VPT3-F1
#
_cell.length_a   1.000
_cell.length_b   1.000
_cell.length_c   1.000
_cell.angle_alpha   90.00
_cell.angle_beta   90.00
_cell.angle_gamma   90.00
#
_symmetry.space_group_name_H-M   'P 1'
#
loop_
_entity.id
_entity.type
_entity.pdbx_description
1 polymer ?
#
loop_
_entity_poly.entity_id
_entity_poly.type
_entity_poly.pdbx_seq_one_letter_code
_entity_poly.pdbx_strand_id
1 'polypeptide(L)' 'MANFFFTSESVSEGHPDKVCDQVSDAVLDAVLKDDPMSRVACECYATT' A
#
# COMPACT_ATOMS: atom_id res chain seq x y z
N MET A 1 -12.31 -36.60 -1.50
CA MET A 1 -12.00 -35.18 -1.75
C MET A 1 -10.82 -35.13 -2.70
N ALA A 2 -10.87 -34.30 -3.74
CA ALA A 2 -9.75 -34.13 -4.66
C ALA A 2 -8.68 -33.23 -4.01
N ASN A 3 -7.39 -33.55 -4.19
CA ASN A 3 -6.30 -32.67 -3.77
C ASN A 3 -6.27 -31.42 -4.66
N PHE A 4 -6.25 -30.24 -4.05
CA PHE A 4 -6.12 -28.95 -4.72
C PHE A 4 -4.81 -28.29 -4.27
N PHE A 5 -4.01 -27.80 -5.22
CA PHE A 5 -2.77 -27.07 -4.93
C PHE A 5 -3.02 -25.57 -5.10
N PHE A 6 -2.62 -24.79 -4.10
CA PHE A 6 -2.69 -23.34 -4.07
C PHE A 6 -1.30 -22.76 -3.81
N THR A 7 -0.99 -21.62 -4.41
CA THR A 7 0.27 -20.91 -4.20
C THR A 7 -0.01 -19.42 -4.08
N SER A 8 0.75 -18.76 -3.21
CA SER A 8 0.71 -17.31 -2.97
C SER A 8 2.13 -16.78 -2.89
N GLU A 9 2.29 -15.48 -3.14
CA GLU A 9 3.55 -14.76 -3.00
C GLU A 9 3.38 -13.52 -2.11
N SER A 10 4.51 -12.89 -1.77
CA SER A 10 4.60 -11.64 -1.03
C SER A 10 5.91 -10.94 -1.41
N VAL A 11 5.97 -9.62 -1.23
CA VAL A 11 7.16 -8.81 -1.47
C VAL A 11 7.52 -8.02 -0.20
N SER A 12 8.81 -7.72 -0.02
CA SER A 12 9.27 -6.93 1.13
C SER A 12 8.87 -5.46 1.03
N GLU A 13 8.96 -4.74 2.14
CA GLU A 13 8.71 -3.29 2.23
C GLU A 13 9.53 -2.44 1.24
N GLY A 14 10.70 -2.92 0.81
CA GLY A 14 11.56 -2.23 -0.16
C GLY A 14 11.19 -2.44 -1.63
N HIS A 15 10.17 -3.26 -1.93
CA HIS A 15 9.68 -3.38 -3.31
C HIS A 15 9.11 -2.03 -3.77
N PRO A 16 9.44 -1.52 -4.98
CA PRO A 16 9.01 -0.18 -5.41
C PRO A 16 7.52 0.08 -5.22
N ASP A 17 6.67 -0.88 -5.58
CA ASP A 17 5.21 -0.75 -5.36
C ASP A 17 4.84 -0.65 -3.88
N LYS A 18 5.49 -1.43 -2.99
CA LYS A 18 5.25 -1.33 -1.55
C LYS A 18 5.81 -0.06 -0.93
N VAL A 19 6.85 0.52 -1.51
CA VAL A 19 7.34 1.84 -1.13
C VAL A 19 6.31 2.90 -1.54
N CYS A 20 5.76 2.83 -2.75
CA CYS A 20 4.67 3.70 -3.20
C CYS A 20 3.44 3.60 -2.28
N ASP A 21 3.01 2.38 -1.94
CA ASP A 21 1.91 2.14 -1.00
C ASP A 21 2.18 2.83 0.35
N GLN A 22 3.36 2.61 0.93
CA GLN A 22 3.74 3.21 2.22
C GLN A 22 3.78 4.74 2.19
N VAL A 23 4.25 5.33 1.08
CA VAL A 23 4.29 6.79 0.92
C VAL A 23 2.86 7.35 0.81
N SER A 24 2.01 6.72 0.00
CA SER A 24 0.60 7.11 -0.14
C SER A 24 -0.16 6.99 1.19
N ASP A 25 0.03 5.90 1.93
CA ASP A 25 -0.60 5.68 3.24
C ASP A 25 -0.06 6.65 4.30
N ALA A 26 1.23 6.98 4.28
CA ALA A 26 1.78 7.98 5.20
C ALA A 26 1.14 9.38 5.01
N VAL A 27 0.79 9.75 3.77
CA VAL A 27 0.02 10.96 3.50
C VAL A 27 -1.39 10.84 4.06
N LEU A 28 -2.08 9.72 3.82
CA LEU A 28 -3.40 9.46 4.38
C LEU A 28 -3.41 9.57 5.91
N ASP A 29 -2.46 8.93 6.59
CA ASP A 29 -2.32 8.94 8.04
C ASP A 29 -2.11 10.35 8.59
N ALA A 30 -1.26 11.14 7.93
CA ALA A 30 -1.00 12.51 8.33
C ALA A 30 -2.26 13.39 8.22
N VAL A 31 -3.06 13.22 7.16
CA VAL A 31 -4.29 14.00 6.98
C VAL A 31 -5.39 13.53 7.93
N LEU A 32 -5.57 12.22 8.11
CA LEU A 32 -6.57 11.66 9.03
C LEU A 32 -6.30 12.01 10.49
N LYS A 33 -5.03 12.21 10.86
CA LYS A 33 -4.63 12.66 12.20
C LYS A 33 -5.23 14.02 12.55
N ASP A 34 -5.28 14.94 11.59
CA ASP A 34 -5.76 16.31 11.82
C ASP A 34 -7.26 16.47 11.46
N ASP A 35 -7.73 15.76 10.44
CA ASP A 35 -9.15 15.70 10.03
C ASP A 35 -9.60 14.25 9.73
N PRO A 36 -10.30 13.60 10.68
CA PRO A 36 -10.83 12.25 10.49
C PRO A 36 -11.87 12.11 9.38
N MET A 37 -12.46 13.20 8.90
CA MET A 37 -13.45 13.20 7.80
C MET A 37 -12.84 13.60 6.45
N SER A 38 -11.52 13.75 6.41
CA SER A 38 -10.80 14.12 5.21
C SER A 38 -10.99 13.12 4.09
N ARG A 39 -10.92 13.61 2.85
CA ARG A 39 -11.04 12.81 1.63
C ARG A 39 -9.70 12.82 0.91
N VAL A 40 -9.01 11.68 0.92
CA VAL A 40 -7.66 11.53 0.36
C VAL A 40 -7.68 10.44 -0.72
N ALA A 41 -7.09 10.74 -1.87
CA ALA A 41 -6.86 9.82 -2.99
C ALA A 41 -5.43 10.06 -3.51
N CYS A 42 -4.45 9.71 -2.67
CA CYS A 42 -3.03 9.97 -2.93
C CYS A 42 -2.40 8.79 -3.69
N GLU A 43 -1.94 9.05 -4.91
CA GLU A 43 -1.24 8.07 -5.75
C GLU A 43 0.26 8.35 -5.76
N CYS A 44 1.09 7.31 -5.78
CA CYS A 44 2.54 7.42 -5.79
C CYS A 44 3.17 6.63 -6.96
N TYR A 45 4.23 7.19 -7.54
CA TYR A 45 5.00 6.58 -8.63
C TYR A 45 6.49 6.69 -8.34
N ALA A 46 7.24 5.61 -8.61
CA ALA A 46 8.68 5.55 -8.43
C ALA A 46 9.38 4.94 -9.66
N THR A 47 10.52 5.53 -10.02
CA THR A 47 11.46 5.07 -11.06
C THR A 47 12.87 5.56 -10.67
N THR A 48 13.89 5.21 -11.45
CA THR A 48 15.24 5.82 -11.33
C THR A 48 15.25 7.25 -11.82
#